data_AF-A0A0J5XFE0-F1
#
_entry.id   AF-A0A0J5XFE0-F1
#
_cell.length_a   1.000
_cell.length_b   1.000
_cell.length_c   1.000
_cell.angle_alpha   90.00
_cell.angle_beta   90.00
_cell.angle_gamma   90.00
#
_symmetry.space_group_name_H-M   'P 1'
#
loop_
_entity.id
_entity.type
_entity.pdbx_description
1 polymer ?
#
loop_
_entity_poly.entity_id
_entity_poly.type
_entity_poly.pdbx_seq_one_letter_code
_entity_poly.pdbx_strand_id
1 'polypeptide(L)'
;MPTELMTWLHAFLGNDVDWKQVLLIGMTPVFLIAFAIEYAVATKRGRRAPFRWKEIVANLSLGAGYQVAETVMGLLFTGAIFAWVYRHRLFDMPVNGFTIVPIFVLVEFCYYWFHRTSHRVRWFWAAHVPHHSGEVMNFTTAMRQSLLNAFVGVFMFYLPPVWFGIPPAVVLFLLAVDLAYQYFVHTESIGRLPRWFEYVFDTPSNHRAHHGRNPRYIDKNYGGVLIIFDRMFGTYIEETEPVDYGITQQIRSYNFLVLNLHEFVDMWRDVFAPGPVMQRLKHLWMPPEWERPGHRPIHTWSVERKGEEEGG
;
A
#
# COMPACT_ATOMS: atom_id res chain seq x y z
N MET A 1 -39.67 -8.13 -0.39
CA MET A 1 -38.82 -8.88 -1.34
C MET A 1 -37.32 -8.49 -1.32
N PRO A 2 -36.84 -7.45 -0.60
CA PRO A 2 -35.41 -7.31 -0.26
C PRO A 2 -35.04 -7.93 1.10
N THR A 3 -36.02 -8.46 1.84
CA THR A 3 -35.92 -8.77 3.27
C THR A 3 -35.28 -10.12 3.57
N GLU A 4 -35.52 -11.18 2.77
CA GLU A 4 -34.98 -12.51 3.08
C GLU A 4 -33.49 -12.61 2.80
N LEU A 5 -33.00 -12.01 1.71
CA LEU A 5 -31.57 -11.95 1.43
C LEU A 5 -30.82 -11.15 2.50
N MET A 6 -31.34 -9.99 2.90
CA MET A 6 -30.70 -9.19 3.96
C MET A 6 -30.77 -9.88 5.32
N THR A 7 -31.87 -10.58 5.63
CA THR A 7 -31.99 -11.36 6.87
C THR A 7 -31.02 -12.54 6.86
N TRP A 8 -30.88 -13.23 5.73
CA TRP A 8 -29.92 -14.31 5.56
C TRP A 8 -28.47 -13.81 5.65
N LEU A 9 -28.16 -12.69 4.99
CA LEU A 9 -26.85 -12.04 5.06
C LEU A 9 -26.52 -11.56 6.47
N HIS A 10 -27.47 -10.97 7.21
CA HIS A 10 -27.26 -10.59 8.61
C HIS A 10 -27.11 -11.80 9.54
N ALA A 11 -27.86 -12.88 9.29
CA ALA A 11 -27.73 -14.13 10.05
C ALA A 11 -26.39 -14.85 9.78
N PHE A 12 -25.84 -14.71 8.57
CA PHE A 12 -24.60 -15.37 8.16
C PHE A 12 -23.34 -14.52 8.42
N LEU A 13 -23.41 -13.20 8.20
CA LEU A 13 -22.28 -12.25 8.28
C LEU A 13 -22.29 -11.40 9.57
N GLY A 14 -23.36 -11.45 10.37
CA GLY A 14 -23.57 -10.58 11.53
C GLY A 14 -24.28 -9.27 11.19
N ASN A 15 -24.68 -8.54 12.23
CA ASN A 15 -25.42 -7.25 12.10
C ASN A 15 -24.54 -6.09 11.59
N ASP A 16 -23.22 -6.21 11.72
CA ASP A 16 -22.24 -5.21 11.31
C ASP A 16 -21.39 -5.77 10.17
N VAL A 17 -21.97 -5.80 8.96
CA VAL A 17 -21.26 -6.26 7.76
C VAL A 17 -20.12 -5.30 7.44
N ASP A 18 -18.89 -5.81 7.48
CA ASP A 18 -17.72 -5.08 7.01
C ASP A 18 -17.70 -5.06 5.47
N TRP A 19 -18.34 -4.04 4.89
CA TRP A 19 -18.43 -3.87 3.44
C TRP A 19 -17.09 -3.73 2.73
N LYS A 20 -16.05 -3.27 3.45
CA LYS A 20 -14.68 -3.26 2.93
C LYS A 20 -14.20 -4.69 2.69
N GLN A 21 -14.36 -5.57 3.68
CA GLN A 21 -14.00 -6.99 3.55
C GLN A 21 -14.86 -7.70 2.50
N VAL A 22 -16.17 -7.44 2.48
CA VAL A 22 -17.07 -8.02 1.47
C VAL A 22 -16.61 -7.67 0.06
N LEU A 23 -16.26 -6.41 -0.21
CA LEU A 23 -15.77 -5.99 -1.51
C LEU A 23 -14.45 -6.69 -1.87
N LEU A 24 -13.45 -6.65 -0.99
CA LEU A 24 -12.12 -7.21 -1.28
C LEU A 24 -12.15 -8.75 -1.44
N ILE A 25 -12.88 -9.45 -0.57
CA ILE A 25 -13.10 -10.90 -0.70
C ILE A 25 -13.88 -11.20 -1.99
N GLY A 26 -14.93 -10.43 -2.27
CA GLY A 26 -15.72 -10.57 -3.50
C GLY A 26 -14.92 -10.31 -4.79
N MET A 27 -13.90 -9.46 -4.73
CA MET A 27 -12.99 -9.19 -5.85
C MET A 27 -11.89 -10.25 -6.00
N THR A 28 -11.66 -11.11 -5.01
CA THR A 28 -10.60 -12.13 -5.05
C THR A 28 -10.69 -13.05 -6.28
N PRO A 29 -11.86 -13.58 -6.69
CA PRO A 29 -11.96 -14.34 -7.93
C PRO A 29 -11.56 -13.53 -9.17
N VAL A 30 -11.91 -12.24 -9.22
CA VAL A 30 -11.54 -11.35 -10.33
C VAL A 30 -10.04 -11.13 -10.38
N PHE A 31 -9.41 -10.90 -9.21
CA PHE A 31 -7.96 -10.78 -9.09
C PHE A 31 -7.24 -12.05 -9.56
N LEU A 32 -7.70 -13.22 -9.12
CA LEU A 32 -7.11 -14.51 -9.54
C LEU A 32 -7.24 -14.75 -11.05
N ILE A 33 -8.40 -14.42 -11.64
CA ILE A 33 -8.61 -14.52 -13.08
C ILE A 33 -7.70 -13.53 -13.82
N ALA A 34 -7.60 -12.27 -13.36
CA ALA A 34 -6.75 -11.26 -13.95
C ALA A 34 -5.26 -11.68 -13.94
N PHE A 35 -4.78 -12.21 -12.80
CA PHE A 35 -3.43 -12.75 -12.70
C PHE A 35 -3.20 -13.96 -13.61
N ALA A 36 -4.16 -14.88 -13.71
CA ALA A 36 -4.06 -16.02 -14.62
C ALA A 36 -3.96 -15.57 -16.09
N ILE A 37 -4.75 -14.55 -16.47
CA ILE A 37 -4.67 -13.92 -17.81
C ILE A 37 -3.31 -13.27 -18.02
N GLU A 38 -2.83 -12.47 -17.05
CA GLU A 38 -1.53 -11.80 -17.10
C GLU A 38 -0.40 -12.80 -17.35
N TYR A 39 -0.37 -13.87 -16.54
CA TYR A 39 0.60 -14.94 -16.64
C TYR A 39 0.53 -15.68 -17.98
N ALA A 40 -0.66 -16.00 -18.48
CA ALA A 40 -0.84 -16.67 -19.77
C ALA A 40 -0.37 -15.80 -20.94
N VAL A 41 -0.69 -14.50 -20.92
CA VAL A 41 -0.25 -13.52 -21.93
C VAL A 41 1.26 -13.34 -21.89
N ALA A 42 1.83 -13.16 -20.70
CA ALA A 42 3.28 -13.04 -20.52
C ALA A 42 4.03 -14.28 -21.00
N THR A 43 3.49 -15.47 -20.73
CA THR A 43 4.03 -16.74 -21.21
C THR A 43 4.00 -16.83 -22.74
N LYS A 44 2.87 -16.51 -23.38
CA LYS A 44 2.76 -16.49 -24.86
C LYS A 44 3.72 -15.48 -25.51
N ARG A 45 4.04 -14.38 -24.83
CA ARG A 45 4.95 -13.34 -25.30
C ARG A 45 6.43 -13.59 -24.93
N GLY A 46 6.75 -14.70 -24.26
CA GLY A 46 8.11 -15.00 -23.80
C GLY A 46 8.62 -14.06 -22.69
N ARG A 47 7.75 -13.33 -21.99
CA ARG A 47 8.09 -12.34 -20.96
C ARG A 47 7.82 -12.85 -19.55
N ARG A 48 8.37 -14.02 -19.20
CA ARG A 48 8.10 -14.67 -17.90
C ARG A 48 8.99 -14.20 -16.75
N ALA A 49 9.98 -13.34 -17.02
CA ALA A 49 10.93 -12.85 -16.02
C ALA A 49 10.27 -12.28 -14.74
N PRO A 50 9.10 -11.58 -14.81
CA PRO A 50 8.42 -11.07 -13.62
C PRO A 50 7.66 -12.12 -12.81
N PHE A 51 7.43 -13.33 -13.33
CA PHE A 51 6.57 -14.35 -12.72
C PHE A 51 7.39 -15.41 -11.99
N ARG A 52 8.13 -14.99 -10.97
CA ARG A 52 8.97 -15.87 -10.14
C ARG A 52 8.13 -16.48 -9.02
N TRP A 53 8.11 -17.82 -8.92
CA TRP A 53 7.30 -18.52 -7.93
C TRP A 53 7.59 -18.09 -6.48
N LYS A 54 8.86 -17.93 -6.12
CA LYS A 54 9.27 -17.46 -4.77
C LYS A 54 8.74 -16.04 -4.47
N GLU A 55 8.72 -15.16 -5.47
CA GLU A 55 8.18 -13.79 -5.35
C GLU A 55 6.66 -13.83 -5.14
N ILE A 56 5.95 -14.60 -5.96
CA ILE A 56 4.49 -14.77 -5.86
C ILE A 56 4.09 -15.28 -4.47
N VAL A 57 4.76 -16.32 -3.97
CA VAL A 57 4.48 -16.88 -2.64
C VAL A 57 4.79 -15.87 -1.53
N ALA A 58 5.89 -15.12 -1.64
CA ALA A 58 6.24 -14.08 -0.68
C ALA A 58 5.19 -12.96 -0.65
N ASN A 59 4.76 -12.48 -1.82
CA ASN A 59 3.72 -11.46 -1.95
C ASN A 59 2.40 -11.91 -1.32
N LEU A 60 1.92 -13.11 -1.65
CA LEU A 60 0.67 -13.64 -1.10
C LEU A 60 0.75 -13.88 0.41
N SER A 61 1.90 -14.35 0.89
CA SER A 61 2.12 -14.59 2.33
C SER A 61 2.14 -13.29 3.12
N LEU A 62 2.78 -12.24 2.60
CA LEU A 62 2.76 -10.89 3.16
C LEU A 62 1.33 -10.34 3.24
N GLY A 63 0.59 -10.39 2.13
CA GLY A 63 -0.80 -9.93 2.06
C GLY A 63 -1.73 -10.67 3.02
N ALA A 64 -1.59 -11.99 3.14
CA ALA A 64 -2.34 -12.78 4.11
C ALA A 64 -2.00 -12.36 5.56
N GLY A 65 -0.72 -12.16 5.87
CA GLY A 65 -0.27 -11.66 7.17
C GLY A 65 -0.83 -10.27 7.49
N TYR A 66 -0.82 -9.36 6.52
CA TYR A 66 -1.46 -8.06 6.63
C TYR A 66 -2.96 -8.16 6.89
N GLN A 67 -3.68 -8.98 6.13
CA GLN A 67 -5.13 -9.09 6.29
C GLN A 67 -5.51 -9.61 7.69
N VAL A 68 -4.79 -10.60 8.21
CA VAL A 68 -5.00 -11.11 9.57
C VAL A 68 -4.71 -10.02 10.61
N ALA A 69 -3.57 -9.34 10.50
CA ALA A 69 -3.19 -8.29 11.45
C ALA A 69 -4.18 -7.11 11.42
N GLU A 70 -4.60 -6.68 10.23
CA GLU A 70 -5.57 -5.61 10.04
C GLU A 70 -6.92 -5.98 10.64
N THR A 71 -7.44 -7.19 10.42
CA THR A 71 -8.71 -7.64 11.00
C THR A 71 -8.64 -7.68 12.53
N VAL A 72 -7.55 -8.20 13.10
CA VAL A 72 -7.34 -8.21 14.56
C VAL A 72 -7.30 -6.79 15.12
N MET A 73 -6.52 -5.89 14.51
CA MET A 73 -6.46 -4.49 14.92
C MET A 73 -7.79 -3.74 14.69
N GLY A 74 -8.54 -4.13 13.66
CA GLY A 74 -9.94 -3.78 13.39
C GLY A 74 -10.82 -3.98 14.61
N LEU A 75 -10.90 -5.23 15.04
CA LEU A 75 -11.76 -5.69 16.13
C LEU A 75 -11.32 -5.16 17.50
N LEU A 76 -10.02 -5.09 17.77
CA LEU A 76 -9.51 -4.74 19.09
C LEU A 76 -9.38 -3.23 19.33
N PHE A 77 -9.14 -2.43 18.28
CA PHE A 77 -8.70 -1.05 18.47
C PHE A 77 -9.30 -0.07 17.46
N THR A 78 -9.00 -0.25 16.17
CA THR A 78 -9.30 0.77 15.14
C THR A 78 -10.80 0.97 14.96
N GLY A 79 -11.62 -0.10 14.99
CA GLY A 79 -13.08 0.00 14.94
C GLY A 79 -13.66 0.82 16.09
N ALA A 80 -13.16 0.63 17.31
CA ALA A 80 -13.58 1.40 18.48
C ALA A 80 -13.21 2.88 18.36
N ILE A 81 -12.04 3.20 17.80
CA ILE A 81 -11.63 4.59 17.54
C ILE A 81 -12.52 5.24 16.49
N PHE A 82 -12.75 4.58 15.36
CA PHE A 82 -13.64 5.11 14.33
C PHE A 82 -15.04 5.37 14.89
N ALA A 83 -15.59 4.44 15.69
CA ALA A 83 -16.88 4.62 16.36
C ALA A 83 -16.85 5.79 17.37
N TRP A 84 -15.76 5.95 18.13
CA TRP A 84 -15.61 7.07 19.05
C TRP A 84 -15.53 8.41 18.33
N VAL A 85 -14.71 8.52 17.27
CA VAL A 85 -14.58 9.75 16.47
C VAL A 85 -15.91 10.09 15.81
N TYR A 86 -16.61 9.10 15.23
CA TYR A 86 -17.91 9.31 14.60
C TYR A 86 -18.99 9.75 15.61
N ARG A 87 -18.95 9.26 16.86
CA ARG A 87 -19.84 9.76 17.92
C ARG A 87 -19.59 11.23 18.27
N HIS A 88 -18.38 11.74 18.04
CA HIS A 88 -17.98 13.14 18.26
C HIS A 88 -17.81 13.90 16.94
N ARG A 89 -18.51 13.47 15.89
CA ARG A 89 -18.48 14.12 14.58
C ARG A 89 -19.03 15.54 14.64
N LEU A 90 -18.51 16.40 13.76
CA LEU A 90 -18.90 17.80 13.63
C LEU A 90 -20.22 17.99 12.88
N PHE A 91 -20.52 17.11 11.93
CA PHE A 91 -21.68 17.19 11.05
C PHE A 91 -22.32 15.81 10.87
N ASP A 92 -23.54 15.78 10.33
CA ASP A 92 -24.16 14.57 9.79
C ASP A 92 -24.14 14.66 8.26
N MET A 93 -23.12 14.07 7.63
CA MET A 93 -22.95 14.16 6.18
C MET A 93 -23.91 13.19 5.48
N PRO A 94 -24.85 13.64 4.63
CA PRO A 94 -25.70 12.72 3.89
C PRO A 94 -24.87 11.94 2.89
N VAL A 95 -25.14 10.64 2.75
CA VAL A 95 -24.48 9.77 1.77
C VAL A 95 -25.47 9.47 0.66
N ASN A 96 -25.28 10.09 -0.50
CA ASN A 96 -26.16 9.97 -1.66
C ASN A 96 -25.34 10.19 -2.96
N GLY A 97 -26.01 10.14 -4.11
CA GLY A 97 -25.35 10.27 -5.41
C GLY A 97 -24.59 11.59 -5.63
N PHE A 98 -24.94 12.67 -4.92
CA PHE A 98 -24.23 13.94 -5.03
C PHE A 98 -23.01 14.02 -4.11
N THR A 99 -23.07 13.42 -2.92
CA THR A 99 -21.98 13.50 -1.94
C THR A 99 -20.94 12.39 -2.10
N ILE A 100 -21.29 11.27 -2.74
CA ILE A 100 -20.38 10.12 -2.84
C ILE A 100 -19.10 10.45 -3.63
N VAL A 101 -19.18 11.25 -4.70
CA VAL A 101 -18.01 11.62 -5.51
C VAL A 101 -17.07 12.55 -4.74
N PRO A 102 -17.54 13.66 -4.11
CA PRO A 102 -16.71 14.45 -3.22
C PRO A 102 -16.10 13.66 -2.05
N ILE A 103 -16.85 12.73 -1.46
CA ILE A 103 -16.34 11.85 -0.40
C ILE A 103 -15.22 10.95 -0.96
N PHE A 104 -15.40 10.36 -2.14
CA PHE A 104 -14.37 9.58 -2.80
C PHE A 104 -13.11 10.40 -3.05
N VAL A 105 -13.22 11.61 -3.60
CA VAL A 105 -12.07 12.51 -3.79
C VAL A 105 -11.38 12.86 -2.47
N LEU A 106 -12.15 13.02 -1.38
CA LEU A 106 -11.58 13.24 -0.04
C LEU A 106 -10.84 12.00 0.49
N VAL A 107 -11.34 10.78 0.25
CA VAL A 107 -10.66 9.54 0.60
C VAL A 107 -9.36 9.39 -0.20
N GLU A 108 -9.37 9.70 -1.49
CA GLU A 108 -8.17 9.73 -2.34
C GLU A 108 -7.15 10.76 -1.85
N PHE A 109 -7.59 11.92 -1.36
CA PHE A 109 -6.72 12.90 -0.72
C PHE A 109 -6.08 12.34 0.55
N CYS A 110 -6.86 11.64 1.38
CA CYS A 110 -6.33 10.97 2.57
C CYS A 110 -5.30 9.89 2.19
N TYR A 111 -5.58 9.10 1.15
CA TYR A 111 -4.67 8.09 0.61
C TYR A 111 -3.36 8.73 0.15
N TYR A 112 -3.40 9.80 -0.64
CA TYR A 112 -2.21 10.52 -1.10
C TYR A 112 -1.29 10.92 0.06
N TRP A 113 -1.86 11.49 1.13
CA TRP A 113 -1.06 11.90 2.30
C TRP A 113 -0.55 10.72 3.12
N PHE A 114 -1.36 9.67 3.27
CA PHE A 114 -0.89 8.41 3.85
C PHE A 114 0.32 7.88 3.07
N HIS A 115 0.18 7.76 1.76
CA HIS A 115 1.18 7.12 0.92
C HIS A 115 2.45 7.96 0.84
N ARG A 116 2.32 9.28 0.64
CA ARG A 116 3.46 10.20 0.72
C ARG A 116 4.15 10.15 2.09
N THR A 117 3.40 10.09 3.18
CA THR A 117 4.00 9.97 4.52
C THR A 117 4.73 8.64 4.68
N SER A 118 4.20 7.56 4.11
CA SER A 118 4.84 6.24 4.08
C SER A 118 6.19 6.22 3.38
N HIS A 119 6.45 7.16 2.46
CA HIS A 119 7.77 7.31 1.83
C HIS A 119 8.65 8.34 2.52
N ARG A 120 8.07 9.39 3.10
CA ARG A 120 8.80 10.55 3.65
C ARG A 120 9.04 10.51 5.16
N VAL A 121 8.48 9.54 5.86
CA VAL A 121 8.64 9.34 7.31
C VAL A 121 9.06 7.91 7.59
N ARG A 122 10.27 7.73 8.14
CA ARG A 122 10.88 6.41 8.32
C ARG A 122 10.04 5.43 9.15
N TRP A 123 9.29 5.91 10.15
CA TRP A 123 8.34 5.06 10.91
C TRP A 123 7.31 4.36 10.02
N PHE A 124 6.70 5.09 9.09
CA PHE A 124 5.73 4.52 8.16
C PHE A 124 6.42 3.76 7.03
N TRP A 125 7.59 4.24 6.57
CA TRP A 125 8.42 3.51 5.61
C TRP A 125 8.82 2.13 6.11
N ALA A 126 9.12 1.96 7.40
CA ALA A 126 9.47 0.66 7.96
C ALA A 126 8.36 -0.40 7.79
N ALA A 127 7.10 0.02 7.69
CA ALA A 127 5.98 -0.85 7.34
C ALA A 127 5.70 -0.90 5.83
N HIS A 128 6.04 0.14 5.08
CA HIS A 128 5.73 0.24 3.66
C HIS A 128 6.82 -0.33 2.73
N VAL A 129 8.10 -0.28 3.14
CA VAL A 129 9.26 -0.78 2.39
C VAL A 129 9.11 -2.22 1.86
N PRO A 130 8.40 -3.16 2.54
CA PRO A 130 8.25 -4.50 1.98
C PRO A 130 7.51 -4.44 0.64
N HIS A 131 6.56 -3.53 0.46
CA HIS A 131 5.83 -3.31 -0.79
C HIS A 131 6.76 -3.01 -1.97
N HIS A 132 7.76 -2.15 -1.75
CA HIS A 132 8.72 -1.71 -2.78
C HIS A 132 9.93 -2.63 -2.92
N SER A 133 10.17 -3.55 -1.98
CA SER A 133 11.39 -4.38 -1.96
C SER A 133 11.46 -5.44 -3.07
N GLY A 134 10.39 -5.70 -3.82
CA GLY A 134 10.39 -6.65 -4.92
C GLY A 134 11.17 -6.13 -6.14
N GLU A 135 12.06 -6.95 -6.72
CA GLU A 135 12.84 -6.59 -7.92
C GLU A 135 12.08 -6.85 -9.24
N VAL A 136 10.81 -7.28 -9.16
CA VAL A 136 9.93 -7.54 -10.31
C VAL A 136 8.50 -7.13 -9.98
N MET A 137 7.72 -6.78 -11.02
CA MET A 137 6.33 -6.38 -10.85
C MET A 137 5.37 -7.23 -11.71
N ASN A 138 4.33 -7.72 -11.07
CA ASN A 138 3.13 -8.35 -11.66
C ASN A 138 1.95 -8.14 -10.70
N PHE A 139 0.73 -8.59 -11.04
CA PHE A 139 -0.43 -8.27 -10.21
C PHE A 139 -0.36 -8.76 -8.75
N THR A 140 0.44 -9.78 -8.44
CA THR A 140 0.63 -10.23 -7.04
C THR A 140 1.38 -9.20 -6.19
N THR A 141 2.11 -8.26 -6.79
CA THR A 141 2.83 -7.19 -6.09
C THR A 141 1.89 -6.34 -5.23
N ALA A 142 0.63 -6.18 -5.66
CA ALA A 142 -0.40 -5.50 -4.88
C ALA A 142 -0.58 -6.14 -3.48
N MET A 143 -0.38 -7.46 -3.38
CA MET A 143 -0.50 -8.22 -2.13
C MET A 143 0.74 -8.13 -1.25
N ARG A 144 1.84 -7.51 -1.69
CA ARG A 144 3.09 -7.39 -0.94
C ARG A 144 2.99 -6.36 0.19
N GLN A 145 1.99 -6.51 1.06
CA GLN A 145 1.68 -5.60 2.16
C GLN A 145 2.30 -6.11 3.46
N SER A 146 2.99 -5.25 4.20
CA SER A 146 3.50 -5.63 5.53
C SER A 146 2.36 -5.75 6.52
N LEU A 147 2.46 -6.73 7.42
CA LEU A 147 1.60 -6.79 8.59
C LEU A 147 1.76 -5.56 9.51
N LEU A 148 2.94 -4.91 9.49
CA LEU A 148 3.20 -3.73 10.31
C LEU A 148 2.33 -2.53 9.93
N ASN A 149 1.78 -2.49 8.71
CA ASN A 149 0.84 -1.44 8.30
C ASN A 149 -0.37 -1.34 9.24
N ALA A 150 -0.78 -2.46 9.87
CA ALA A 150 -1.87 -2.48 10.85
C ALA A 150 -1.52 -1.76 12.18
N PHE A 151 -0.23 -1.57 12.48
CA PHE A 151 0.25 -1.10 13.79
C PHE A 151 0.84 0.31 13.76
N VAL A 152 1.35 0.78 12.61
CA VAL A 152 2.04 2.08 12.51
C VAL A 152 1.12 3.29 12.50
N GLY A 153 -0.21 3.09 12.54
CA GLY A 153 -1.18 4.18 12.64
C GLY A 153 -1.78 4.65 11.31
N VAL A 154 -1.75 3.83 10.25
CA VAL A 154 -2.33 4.16 8.93
C VAL A 154 -3.80 4.61 9.02
N PHE A 155 -4.58 4.03 9.93
CA PHE A 155 -5.99 4.40 10.13
C PHE A 155 -6.18 5.89 10.49
N MET A 156 -5.17 6.55 11.06
CA MET A 156 -5.26 7.95 11.49
C MET A 156 -5.51 8.91 10.32
N PHE A 157 -5.02 8.58 9.12
CA PHE A 157 -5.22 9.38 7.91
C PHE A 157 -6.70 9.44 7.47
N TYR A 158 -7.50 8.48 7.91
CA TYR A 158 -8.92 8.37 7.56
C TYR A 158 -9.85 8.81 8.69
N LEU A 159 -9.31 9.25 9.84
CA LEU A 159 -10.12 9.85 10.91
C LEU A 159 -10.72 11.22 10.54
N PRO A 160 -10.03 12.12 9.81
CA PRO A 160 -10.60 13.41 9.43
C PRO A 160 -11.97 13.32 8.72
N PRO A 161 -12.17 12.55 7.63
CA PRO A 161 -13.49 12.44 6.99
C PRO A 161 -14.57 11.91 7.94
N VAL A 162 -14.20 10.98 8.83
CA VAL A 162 -15.12 10.44 9.85
C VAL A 162 -15.51 11.50 10.88
N TRP A 163 -14.55 12.30 11.32
CA TRP A 163 -14.79 13.42 12.23
C TRP A 163 -15.66 14.52 11.58
N PHE A 164 -15.53 14.73 10.26
CA PHE A 164 -16.42 15.58 9.48
C PHE A 164 -17.82 15.00 9.25
N GLY A 165 -18.12 13.81 9.77
CA GLY A 165 -19.46 13.25 9.76
C GLY A 165 -19.76 12.25 8.68
N ILE A 166 -18.74 11.78 7.94
CA ILE A 166 -18.91 10.69 6.99
C ILE A 166 -18.92 9.36 7.76
N PRO A 167 -19.90 8.48 7.57
CA PRO A 167 -19.92 7.19 8.26
C PRO A 167 -18.64 6.39 8.02
N PRO A 168 -18.01 5.79 9.06
CA PRO A 168 -16.78 5.01 8.90
C PRO A 168 -16.89 3.92 7.84
N ALA A 169 -18.03 3.23 7.77
CA ALA A 169 -18.28 2.19 6.77
C ALA A 169 -18.14 2.72 5.33
N VAL A 170 -18.55 3.96 5.07
CA VAL A 170 -18.42 4.59 3.74
C VAL A 170 -16.97 4.94 3.44
N VAL A 171 -16.25 5.51 4.41
CA VAL A 171 -14.81 5.83 4.26
C VAL A 171 -14.01 4.55 3.98
N LEU A 172 -14.23 3.49 4.77
CA LEU A 172 -13.52 2.22 4.63
C LEU A 172 -13.93 1.47 3.35
N PHE A 173 -15.18 1.56 2.92
CA PHE A 173 -15.63 0.99 1.65
C PHE A 173 -14.95 1.69 0.46
N LEU A 174 -14.88 3.02 0.45
CA LEU A 174 -14.20 3.75 -0.63
C LEU A 174 -12.69 3.52 -0.62
N LEU A 175 -12.09 3.35 0.56
CA LEU A 175 -10.71 2.87 0.66
C LEU A 175 -10.55 1.46 0.06
N ALA A 176 -11.51 0.54 0.24
CA ALA A 176 -11.46 -0.75 -0.46
C ALA A 176 -11.64 -0.62 -1.98
N VAL A 177 -12.44 0.33 -2.45
CA VAL A 177 -12.54 0.63 -3.90
C VAL A 177 -11.18 1.09 -4.44
N ASP A 178 -10.50 1.97 -3.72
CA ASP A 178 -9.15 2.42 -4.03
C ASP A 178 -8.15 1.25 -4.07
N LEU A 179 -8.09 0.43 -3.01
CA LEU A 179 -7.18 -0.73 -2.97
C LEU A 179 -7.51 -1.76 -4.07
N ALA A 180 -8.79 -1.95 -4.39
CA ALA A 180 -9.20 -2.85 -5.46
C ALA A 180 -8.81 -2.31 -6.85
N TYR A 181 -8.89 -0.99 -7.07
CA TYR A 181 -8.35 -0.35 -8.26
C TYR A 181 -6.83 -0.53 -8.35
N GLN A 182 -6.14 -0.27 -7.23
CA GLN A 182 -4.69 -0.33 -7.17
C GLN A 182 -4.12 -1.72 -7.49
N TYR A 183 -4.89 -2.80 -7.27
CA TYR A 183 -4.51 -4.12 -7.77
C TYR A 183 -4.12 -4.10 -9.26
N PHE A 184 -4.88 -3.40 -10.09
CA PHE A 184 -4.74 -3.40 -11.55
C PHE A 184 -3.63 -2.47 -12.06
N VAL A 185 -3.08 -1.57 -11.24
CA VAL A 185 -1.92 -0.75 -11.65
C VAL A 185 -0.59 -1.47 -11.45
N HIS A 186 -0.57 -2.59 -10.70
CA HIS A 186 0.64 -3.40 -10.47
C HIS A 186 0.93 -4.36 -11.63
N THR A 187 1.25 -3.84 -12.82
CA THR A 187 1.63 -4.68 -13.96
C THR A 187 2.62 -4.02 -14.91
N GLU A 188 3.45 -4.85 -15.55
CA GLU A 188 4.26 -4.46 -16.71
C GLU A 188 3.59 -4.81 -18.05
N SER A 189 2.46 -5.52 -18.01
CA SER A 189 1.78 -6.03 -19.21
C SER A 189 1.02 -4.95 -19.98
N ILE A 190 0.67 -3.86 -19.29
CA ILE A 190 -0.02 -2.68 -19.84
C ILE A 190 0.99 -1.55 -19.90
N GLY A 191 1.23 -0.99 -21.09
CA GLY A 191 2.15 0.14 -21.29
C GLY A 191 1.56 1.44 -20.75
N ARG A 192 1.32 2.39 -21.66
CA ARG A 192 0.66 3.66 -21.35
C ARG A 192 -0.81 3.64 -21.78
N LEU A 193 -1.65 4.33 -21.02
CA LEU A 193 -3.05 4.58 -21.32
C LEU A 193 -3.22 5.93 -22.04
N PRO A 194 -4.40 6.23 -22.60
CA PRO A 194 -4.64 7.51 -23.25
C PRO A 194 -4.31 8.70 -22.32
N ARG A 195 -3.70 9.76 -22.87
CA ARG A 195 -3.17 10.90 -22.09
C ARG A 195 -4.19 11.55 -21.15
N TRP A 196 -5.46 11.63 -21.55
CA TRP A 196 -6.52 12.19 -20.70
C TRP A 196 -6.79 11.33 -19.47
N PHE A 197 -6.62 10.00 -19.60
CA PHE A 197 -6.82 9.06 -18.51
C PHE A 197 -5.64 9.14 -17.53
N GLU A 198 -4.39 9.07 -18.02
CA GLU A 198 -3.17 9.27 -17.20
C GLU A 198 -3.04 10.68 -16.59
N TYR A 199 -3.85 11.63 -17.07
CA TYR A 199 -3.89 12.95 -16.47
C TYR A 199 -4.69 12.95 -15.15
N VAL A 200 -5.73 12.13 -15.06
CA VAL A 200 -6.69 12.11 -13.95
C VAL A 200 -6.47 10.91 -13.02
N PHE A 201 -6.27 9.73 -13.59
CA PHE A 201 -6.16 8.48 -12.88
C PHE A 201 -4.71 8.03 -12.78
N ASP A 202 -4.38 7.38 -11.67
CA ASP A 202 -3.16 6.61 -11.56
C ASP A 202 -3.25 5.40 -12.49
N THR A 203 -2.15 5.05 -13.14
CA THR A 203 -2.13 4.03 -14.19
C THR A 203 -0.94 3.12 -14.01
N PRO A 204 -0.90 1.94 -14.67
CA PRO A 204 0.27 1.08 -14.61
C PRO A 204 1.59 1.81 -14.92
N SER A 205 1.59 2.80 -15.81
CA SER A 205 2.78 3.61 -16.11
C SER A 205 3.21 4.51 -14.93
N ASN A 206 2.25 5.19 -14.32
CA ASN A 206 2.51 6.05 -13.17
C ASN A 206 2.99 5.24 -11.96
N HIS A 207 2.35 4.10 -11.72
CA HIS A 207 2.67 3.22 -10.60
C HIS A 207 3.96 2.41 -10.80
N ARG A 208 4.30 2.03 -12.03
CA ARG A 208 5.64 1.50 -12.34
C ARG A 208 6.71 2.51 -11.96
N ALA A 209 6.58 3.76 -12.42
CA ALA A 209 7.51 4.81 -12.04
C ALA A 209 7.56 4.95 -10.51
N HIS A 210 6.43 4.96 -9.81
CA HIS A 210 6.40 4.99 -8.35
C HIS A 210 7.21 3.87 -7.67
N HIS A 211 7.14 2.64 -8.20
CA HIS A 211 7.90 1.49 -7.72
C HIS A 211 9.38 1.48 -8.13
N GLY A 212 9.83 2.46 -8.91
CA GLY A 212 11.19 2.54 -9.41
C GLY A 212 12.19 3.05 -8.39
N ARG A 213 13.33 2.36 -8.26
CA ARG A 213 14.50 2.87 -7.53
C ARG A 213 15.40 3.76 -8.39
N ASN A 214 15.05 4.02 -9.65
CA ASN A 214 15.73 5.00 -10.49
C ASN A 214 15.76 6.36 -9.76
N PRO A 215 16.87 7.10 -9.74
CA PRO A 215 16.95 8.39 -9.03
C PRO A 215 15.86 9.40 -9.38
N ARG A 216 15.33 9.37 -10.62
CA ARG A 216 14.25 10.25 -11.10
C ARG A 216 12.88 9.90 -10.49
N TYR A 217 12.68 8.65 -10.14
CA TYR A 217 11.41 8.06 -9.78
C TYR A 217 11.19 7.96 -8.26
N ILE A 218 12.27 8.03 -7.48
CA ILE A 218 12.20 8.10 -6.02
C ILE A 218 11.30 9.26 -5.59
N ASP A 219 10.40 8.97 -4.65
CA ASP A 219 9.50 9.94 -4.04
C ASP A 219 8.55 10.64 -5.05
N LYS A 220 7.99 9.87 -5.97
CA LYS A 220 7.03 10.35 -6.99
C LYS A 220 5.77 9.49 -7.06
N ASN A 221 4.70 10.05 -7.61
CA ASN A 221 3.44 9.37 -7.95
C ASN A 221 2.81 8.59 -6.77
N TYR A 222 2.33 9.29 -5.75
CA TYR A 222 1.74 8.69 -4.55
C TYR A 222 0.22 8.41 -4.65
N GLY A 223 -0.46 8.87 -5.70
CA GLY A 223 -1.90 8.67 -5.90
C GLY A 223 -2.31 7.20 -5.91
N GLY A 224 -3.52 6.92 -5.42
CA GLY A 224 -4.10 5.58 -5.40
C GLY A 224 -4.92 5.31 -6.66
N VAL A 225 -6.14 5.86 -6.74
CA VAL A 225 -6.93 5.93 -7.98
C VAL A 225 -6.65 7.21 -8.74
N LEU A 226 -6.49 8.34 -8.04
CA LEU A 226 -6.35 9.66 -8.63
C LEU A 226 -4.91 10.18 -8.56
N ILE A 227 -4.29 10.39 -9.72
CA ILE A 227 -2.95 11.00 -9.84
C ILE A 227 -2.97 12.54 -9.71
N ILE A 228 -4.16 13.13 -9.62
CA ILE A 228 -4.33 14.60 -9.59
C ILE A 228 -3.60 15.26 -8.42
N PHE A 229 -3.52 14.59 -7.26
CA PHE A 229 -2.85 15.14 -6.09
C PHE A 229 -1.34 15.22 -6.28
N ASP A 230 -0.74 14.27 -7.00
CA ASP A 230 0.66 14.36 -7.38
C ASP A 230 0.95 15.56 -8.27
N ARG A 231 0.01 15.89 -9.18
CA ARG A 231 0.12 17.09 -10.01
C ARG A 231 -0.02 18.36 -9.18
N MET A 232 -0.99 18.39 -8.26
CA MET A 232 -1.24 19.54 -7.38
C MET A 232 -0.07 19.82 -6.44
N PHE A 233 0.56 18.79 -5.90
CA PHE A 233 1.63 18.90 -4.91
C PHE A 233 3.05 18.73 -5.48
N GLY A 234 3.19 18.65 -6.81
CA GLY A 234 4.49 18.62 -7.49
C GLY A 234 5.27 17.31 -7.33
N THR A 235 4.58 16.20 -7.05
CA THR A 235 5.18 14.86 -6.92
C THR A 235 4.95 13.97 -8.15
N TYR A 236 4.25 14.49 -9.18
CA TYR A 236 4.05 13.75 -10.42
C TYR A 236 5.34 13.59 -11.23
N ILE A 237 5.54 12.40 -11.80
CA ILE A 237 6.55 12.11 -12.81
C ILE A 237 6.00 11.17 -13.89
N GLU A 238 6.40 11.43 -15.14
CA GLU A 238 6.12 10.54 -16.26
C GLU A 238 7.17 9.42 -16.34
N GLU A 239 6.75 8.20 -16.67
CA GLU A 239 7.63 7.04 -16.90
C GLU A 239 8.36 7.16 -18.25
N THR A 240 9.49 7.86 -18.32
CA THR A 240 10.23 8.11 -19.58
C THR A 240 11.35 7.12 -19.88
N GLU A 241 11.77 6.33 -18.90
CA GLU A 241 12.84 5.34 -18.99
C GLU A 241 12.42 4.00 -18.36
N PRO A 242 13.03 2.86 -18.77
CA PRO A 242 12.77 1.58 -18.14
C PRO A 242 12.95 1.65 -16.63
N VAL A 243 11.97 1.10 -15.90
CA VAL A 243 11.97 1.09 -14.45
C VAL A 243 12.85 -0.04 -13.92
N ASP A 244 13.77 0.30 -13.03
CA ASP A 244 14.49 -0.65 -12.19
C ASP A 244 13.78 -0.72 -10.83
N TYR A 245 13.21 -1.88 -10.49
CA TYR A 245 12.43 -2.04 -9.25
C TYR A 245 13.31 -2.42 -8.06
N GLY A 246 12.71 -2.33 -6.88
CA GLY A 246 13.33 -2.64 -5.62
C GLY A 246 13.56 -1.38 -4.79
N ILE A 247 14.48 -1.48 -3.85
CA ILE A 247 14.85 -0.38 -2.96
C ILE A 247 16.35 -0.07 -3.11
N THR A 248 16.75 1.15 -2.74
CA THR A 248 18.13 1.62 -2.87
C THR A 248 19.12 0.79 -2.04
N GLN A 249 18.68 0.31 -0.88
CA GLN A 249 19.40 -0.67 -0.04
C GLN A 249 18.72 -2.03 -0.16
N GLN A 250 18.98 -2.75 -1.25
CA GLN A 250 18.21 -3.94 -1.61
C GLN A 250 18.35 -5.11 -0.63
N ILE A 251 17.21 -5.60 -0.14
CA ILE A 251 17.11 -6.84 0.66
C ILE A 251 16.69 -7.97 -0.29
N ARG A 252 17.52 -9.00 -0.46
CA ARG A 252 17.19 -10.17 -1.31
C ARG A 252 16.77 -11.36 -0.45
N SER A 253 15.53 -11.32 0.04
CA SER A 253 14.94 -12.36 0.87
C SER A 253 13.49 -12.64 0.47
N TYR A 254 13.05 -13.88 0.65
CA TYR A 254 11.65 -14.28 0.58
C TYR A 254 11.09 -14.65 1.96
N ASN A 255 11.89 -14.49 3.02
CA ASN A 255 11.50 -14.84 4.37
C ASN A 255 10.50 -13.80 4.92
N PHE A 256 9.33 -14.28 5.33
CA PHE A 256 8.23 -13.46 5.84
C PHE A 256 8.64 -12.51 6.98
N LEU A 257 9.44 -12.99 7.94
CA LEU A 257 9.88 -12.18 9.09
C LEU A 257 10.91 -11.12 8.67
N VAL A 258 11.87 -11.50 7.83
CA VAL A 258 12.88 -10.55 7.31
C VAL A 258 12.19 -9.44 6.55
N LEU A 259 11.28 -9.78 5.62
CA LEU A 259 10.58 -8.79 4.81
C LEU A 259 9.79 -7.82 5.69
N ASN A 260 9.06 -8.29 6.71
CA ASN A 260 8.31 -7.39 7.59
C ASN A 260 9.19 -6.57 8.54
N LEU A 261 10.28 -7.13 9.07
CA LEU A 261 10.95 -6.57 10.24
C LEU A 261 12.28 -5.88 9.94
N HIS A 262 12.87 -6.06 8.76
CA HIS A 262 14.24 -5.62 8.52
C HIS A 262 14.47 -4.13 8.79
N GLU A 263 13.69 -3.26 8.14
CA GLU A 263 13.80 -1.81 8.27
C GLU A 263 13.35 -1.34 9.65
N PHE A 264 12.34 -2.00 10.24
CA PHE A 264 11.90 -1.66 11.59
C PHE A 264 13.00 -1.93 12.63
N VAL A 265 13.71 -3.05 12.52
CA VAL A 265 14.85 -3.39 13.37
C VAL A 265 16.01 -2.41 13.16
N ASP A 266 16.33 -2.08 11.91
CA ASP A 266 17.42 -1.14 11.57
C ASP A 266 17.13 0.27 12.07
N MET A 267 15.89 0.75 11.91
CA MET A 267 15.44 2.03 12.46
C MET A 267 15.60 2.09 13.98
N TRP A 268 15.16 1.06 14.72
CA TRP A 268 15.33 1.05 16.18
C TRP A 268 16.79 0.96 16.60
N ARG A 269 17.64 0.23 15.87
CA ARG A 269 19.09 0.21 16.13
C ARG A 269 19.70 1.60 15.97
N ASP A 270 19.30 2.35 14.95
CA ASP A 270 19.72 3.75 14.77
C ASP A 270 19.21 4.66 15.91
N VAL A 271 17.97 4.47 16.36
CA VAL A 271 17.40 5.20 17.51
C VAL A 271 18.14 4.85 18.81
N PHE A 272 18.61 3.62 18.98
CA PHE A 272 19.33 3.20 20.18
C PHE A 272 20.86 3.46 20.12
N ALA A 273 21.39 3.80 18.94
CA ALA A 273 22.80 4.10 18.78
C ALA A 273 23.25 5.33 19.63
N PRO A 274 24.45 5.30 20.25
CA PRO A 274 24.92 6.36 21.15
C PRO A 274 24.87 7.78 20.56
N GLY A 275 24.65 8.77 21.43
CA GLY A 275 24.77 10.21 21.18
C GLY A 275 23.49 11.00 21.45
N PRO A 276 23.34 12.24 20.91
CA PRO A 276 22.31 13.17 21.38
C PRO A 276 20.89 12.63 21.19
N VAL A 277 20.08 12.66 22.25
CA VAL A 277 18.71 12.07 22.28
C VAL A 277 17.85 12.56 21.13
N MET A 278 17.84 13.88 20.86
CA MET A 278 17.02 14.41 19.76
C MET A 278 17.48 13.93 18.38
N GLN A 279 18.79 13.75 18.17
CA GLN A 279 19.32 13.22 16.90
C GLN A 279 18.99 11.74 16.72
N ARG A 280 18.93 10.99 17.82
CA ARG A 280 18.49 9.58 17.82
C ARG A 280 17.02 9.45 17.45
N LEU A 281 16.15 10.24 18.11
CA LEU A 281 14.71 10.18 17.88
C LEU A 281 14.30 10.61 16.47
N LYS A 282 15.07 11.49 15.82
CA LYS A 282 14.83 11.91 14.43
C LYS A 282 14.75 10.75 13.44
N HIS A 283 15.38 9.61 13.70
CA HIS A 283 15.22 8.43 12.86
C HIS A 283 13.77 7.90 12.79
N LEU A 284 12.86 8.34 13.67
CA LEU A 284 11.45 7.97 13.61
C LEU A 284 10.65 8.80 12.59
N TRP A 285 10.96 10.10 12.44
CA TRP A 285 10.14 11.02 11.63
C TRP A 285 10.86 11.66 10.44
N MET A 286 12.18 11.62 10.40
CA MET A 286 12.92 12.07 9.21
C MET A 286 12.74 11.06 8.06
N PRO A 287 12.97 11.49 6.81
CA PRO A 287 12.95 10.60 5.66
C PRO A 287 13.95 9.44 5.79
N PRO A 288 13.70 8.29 5.14
CA PRO A 288 14.59 7.12 5.22
C PRO A 288 16.03 7.40 4.79
N GLU A 289 16.23 8.34 3.85
CA GLU A 289 17.55 8.76 3.37
C GLU A 289 18.29 9.73 4.30
N TRP A 290 17.65 10.20 5.37
CA TRP A 290 18.28 11.12 6.31
C TRP A 290 19.37 10.43 7.12
N GLU A 291 20.59 10.94 7.00
CA GLU A 291 21.73 10.49 7.79
C GLU A 291 21.98 11.40 8.99
N ARG A 292 22.15 10.79 10.16
CA ARG A 292 22.51 11.49 11.37
C ARG A 292 24.00 11.87 11.32
N PRO A 293 24.40 13.14 11.53
CA PRO A 293 25.81 13.54 11.52
C PRO A 293 26.67 12.71 12.48
N GLY A 294 27.76 12.13 11.97
CA GLY A 294 28.67 11.29 12.74
C GLY A 294 28.14 9.90 13.09
N HIS A 295 27.01 9.47 12.53
CA HIS A 295 26.46 8.13 12.68
C HIS A 295 26.19 7.54 11.29
N ARG A 296 26.78 6.38 11.01
CA ARG A 296 26.48 5.65 9.78
C ARG A 296 25.21 4.80 10.01
N PRO A 297 24.17 4.91 9.16
CA PRO A 297 22.98 4.09 9.27
C PRO A 297 23.32 2.60 9.39
N ILE A 298 22.62 1.91 10.29
CA ILE A 298 22.82 0.48 10.52
C ILE A 298 21.97 -0.30 9.52
N HIS A 299 22.62 -1.15 8.75
CA HIS A 299 21.96 -2.11 7.86
C HIS A 299 22.30 -3.52 8.34
N THR A 300 21.40 -4.12 9.12
CA THR A 300 21.63 -5.44 9.72
C THR A 300 21.53 -6.55 8.68
N TRP A 301 20.75 -6.31 7.63
CA TRP A 301 20.31 -7.32 6.69
C TRP A 301 21.02 -7.11 5.35
N SER A 302 22.26 -7.56 5.23
CA SER A 302 22.92 -7.66 3.93
C SER A 302 22.63 -9.03 3.32
N VAL A 303 21.88 -9.08 2.23
CA VAL A 303 21.72 -10.31 1.44
C VAL A 303 22.25 -10.07 0.04
N GLU A 304 23.56 -10.25 -0.13
CA GLU A 304 24.04 -10.85 -1.38
C GLU A 304 23.26 -12.16 -1.57
N ARG A 305 22.77 -12.44 -2.78
CA ARG A 305 22.13 -13.73 -3.07
C ARG A 305 23.18 -14.82 -2.81
N LYS A 306 23.13 -15.48 -1.65
CA LYS A 306 23.76 -16.79 -1.50
C LYS A 306 23.01 -17.74 -2.44
N GLY A 307 23.58 -18.01 -3.61
CA GLY A 307 23.13 -19.06 -4.53
C GLY A 307 22.69 -18.64 -5.93
N GLU A 308 23.16 -17.52 -6.49
CA GLU A 308 23.10 -17.29 -7.95
C GLU A 308 24.48 -17.40 -8.62
N GLU A 309 25.34 -18.24 -8.05
CA GLU A 309 26.34 -18.95 -8.84
C GLU A 309 25.66 -20.24 -9.33
N GLU A 310 25.61 -20.37 -10.67
CA GLU A 310 25.35 -21.59 -11.45
C GLU A 310 23.91 -22.10 -11.56
N GLY A 311 23.27 -21.78 -12.69
CA GLY A 311 22.06 -22.47 -13.16
C GLY A 311 21.45 -21.77 -14.37
N GLY A 312 22.05 -21.95 -15.54
CA GLY A 312 21.49 -21.55 -16.84
C GLY A 312 20.28 -22.36 -17.27
#